data_AF-A0A099S0H8-F1
#
_entry.id   AF-A0A099S0H8-F1
#
_cell.length_a   1.000
_cell.length_b   1.000
_cell.length_c   1.000
_cell.angle_alpha   90.00
_cell.angle_beta   90.00
_cell.angle_gamma   90.00
#
_symmetry.space_group_name_H-M   'P 1'
#
loop_
_entity.id
_entity.type
_entity.pdbx_description
1 polymer ?
#
loop_
_entity_poly.entity_id
_entity_poly.type
_entity_poly.pdbx_seq_one_letter_code
_entity_poly.pdbx_strand_id
1 'polypeptide(L)'
;MKKKIIIITSIMLLLLTGAGVWGYNNFFKSDPKIQQQLNNQFGEDFFKSFDDEIADENPGASNEQQTKGMDLAGDAPRSELATEKVQQGNAISDTATDGNQGSLDKEITKEQVISKYQPKFNNLQNAALGRLDTLYTAAAKEYEQLRKAGTLNRSALAQKYIQAGTMLEANVDNQFYSTLNAMQAELEANKLPTDVIASTKAAYEQAKSNKRAQLLSKVRN
;
A
#
# COMPACT_ATOMS: atom_id res chain seq x y z
N MET A 1 -14.66 -26.17 38.25
CA MET A 1 -15.41 -25.11 37.53
C MET A 1 -14.83 -24.86 36.13
N LYS A 2 -14.88 -25.84 35.20
CA LYS A 2 -14.23 -25.71 33.86
C LYS A 2 -15.08 -26.21 32.67
N LYS A 3 -16.38 -26.49 32.87
CA LYS A 3 -17.26 -27.01 31.79
C LYS A 3 -18.18 -25.94 31.18
N LYS A 4 -18.32 -24.77 31.80
CA LYS A 4 -19.20 -23.69 31.32
C LYS A 4 -18.53 -22.71 30.34
N ILE A 5 -17.20 -22.65 30.31
CA ILE A 5 -16.46 -21.75 29.41
C ILE A 5 -16.43 -22.29 27.97
N ILE A 6 -16.32 -23.60 27.78
CA ILE A 6 -16.27 -24.24 26.44
C ILE A 6 -17.60 -24.06 25.68
N ILE A 7 -18.73 -24.00 26.40
CA ILE A 7 -20.06 -23.82 25.78
C ILE A 7 -20.23 -22.38 25.25
N ILE A 8 -19.67 -21.38 25.94
CA ILE A 8 -19.82 -19.97 25.55
C ILE A 8 -18.94 -19.64 24.33
N THR A 9 -17.71 -20.16 24.26
CA THR A 9 -16.84 -19.95 23.08
C THR A 9 -17.40 -20.62 21.82
N SER A 10 -18.07 -21.76 21.98
CA SER A 10 -18.69 -22.46 20.85
C SER A 10 -19.94 -21.72 20.33
N ILE A 11 -20.75 -21.12 21.22
CA ILE A 11 -21.92 -20.30 20.82
C ILE A 11 -21.50 -18.98 20.16
N MET A 12 -20.39 -18.37 20.58
CA MET A 12 -19.87 -17.16 19.94
C MET A 12 -19.32 -17.44 18.53
N LEU A 13 -18.69 -18.61 18.32
CA LEU A 13 -18.29 -19.08 16.99
C LEU A 13 -19.50 -19.40 16.09
N LEU A 14 -20.58 -19.93 16.67
CA LEU A 14 -21.80 -20.32 15.94
C LEU A 14 -22.70 -19.13 15.56
N LEU A 15 -22.70 -18.05 16.36
CA LEU A 15 -23.38 -16.80 16.02
C LEU A 15 -22.66 -16.02 14.92
N LEU A 16 -21.33 -16.12 14.83
CA LEU A 16 -20.55 -15.51 13.75
C LEU A 16 -20.77 -16.21 12.39
N THR A 17 -21.02 -17.52 12.37
CA THR A 17 -21.30 -18.24 11.11
C THR A 17 -22.76 -18.12 10.69
N GLY A 18 -23.72 -18.15 11.63
CA GLY A 18 -25.15 -18.03 11.33
C GLY A 18 -25.60 -16.63 10.91
N ALA A 19 -25.18 -15.58 11.63
CA ALA A 19 -25.42 -14.20 11.23
C ALA A 19 -24.50 -13.76 10.09
N GLY A 20 -23.33 -14.39 9.98
CA GLY A 20 -22.40 -14.21 8.88
C GLY A 20 -23.04 -14.54 7.54
N VAL A 21 -23.60 -15.74 7.36
CA VAL A 21 -24.15 -16.14 6.04
C VAL A 21 -25.45 -15.40 5.70
N TRP A 22 -26.37 -15.19 6.65
CA TRP A 22 -27.64 -14.49 6.38
C TRP A 22 -27.43 -12.97 6.20
N GLY A 23 -26.62 -12.35 7.05
CA GLY A 23 -26.22 -10.95 6.91
C GLY A 23 -25.39 -10.71 5.65
N TYR A 24 -24.45 -11.59 5.31
CA TYR A 24 -23.65 -11.54 4.08
C TYR A 24 -24.51 -11.63 2.82
N ASN A 25 -25.45 -12.57 2.78
CA ASN A 25 -26.33 -12.74 1.63
C ASN A 25 -27.31 -11.58 1.41
N ASN A 26 -27.70 -10.83 2.45
CA ASN A 26 -28.68 -9.75 2.33
C ASN A 26 -28.05 -8.34 2.25
N PHE A 27 -26.94 -8.09 2.95
CA PHE A 27 -26.27 -6.79 2.99
C PHE A 27 -24.96 -6.74 2.19
N PHE A 28 -24.32 -7.88 1.92
CA PHE A 28 -23.02 -7.94 1.24
C PHE A 28 -23.09 -8.61 -0.14
N LYS A 29 -24.28 -8.95 -0.64
CA LYS A 29 -24.44 -9.25 -2.06
C LYS A 29 -24.11 -7.99 -2.85
N SER A 30 -23.06 -8.07 -3.67
CA SER A 30 -22.72 -7.08 -4.68
C SER A 30 -23.95 -6.76 -5.53
N ASP A 31 -24.56 -5.60 -5.29
CA ASP A 31 -25.62 -5.10 -6.16
C ASP A 31 -24.94 -4.47 -7.41
N PRO A 32 -25.21 -5.00 -8.62
CA PRO A 32 -24.59 -4.48 -9.84
C PRO A 32 -24.94 -3.00 -10.10
N LYS A 33 -26.10 -2.53 -9.64
CA LYS A 33 -26.45 -1.10 -9.73
C LYS A 33 -25.58 -0.25 -8.82
N ILE A 34 -25.30 -0.72 -7.60
CA ILE A 34 -24.38 -0.05 -6.68
C ILE A 34 -22.96 -0.08 -7.26
N GLN A 35 -22.52 -1.19 -7.86
CA GLN A 35 -21.21 -1.24 -8.54
C GLN A 35 -21.12 -0.20 -9.66
N GLN A 36 -22.15 -0.10 -10.50
CA GLN A 36 -22.18 0.91 -11.56
C GLN A 36 -22.15 2.33 -10.98
N GLN A 37 -22.89 2.61 -9.90
CA GLN A 37 -22.84 3.91 -9.23
C GLN A 37 -21.45 4.22 -8.67
N LEU A 38 -20.78 3.24 -8.05
CA LEU A 38 -19.43 3.39 -7.53
C LEU A 38 -18.42 3.63 -8.65
N ASN A 39 -18.51 2.88 -9.75
CA ASN A 39 -17.64 3.07 -10.91
C ASN A 39 -17.87 4.43 -11.57
N ASN A 40 -19.12 4.90 -11.66
CA ASN A 40 -19.43 6.23 -12.18
C ASN A 40 -18.90 7.35 -11.26
N GLN A 41 -18.87 7.11 -9.94
CA GLN A 41 -18.46 8.11 -8.96
C GLN A 41 -16.94 8.18 -8.77
N PHE A 42 -16.27 7.03 -8.74
CA PHE A 42 -14.85 6.92 -8.40
C PHE A 42 -13.96 6.56 -9.59
N GLY A 43 -14.54 6.09 -10.70
CA GLY A 43 -13.82 5.49 -11.81
C GLY A 43 -13.59 3.99 -11.61
N GLU A 44 -13.37 3.27 -12.71
CA GLU A 44 -13.10 1.83 -12.68
C GLU A 44 -11.73 1.52 -12.05
N ASP A 45 -10.75 2.37 -12.28
CA ASP A 45 -9.37 2.17 -11.81
C ASP A 45 -9.21 2.37 -10.30
N PHE A 46 -10.12 3.11 -9.66
CA PHE A 46 -10.08 3.39 -8.23
C PHE A 46 -10.08 2.13 -7.37
N PHE A 47 -10.73 1.05 -7.82
CA PHE A 47 -10.76 -0.21 -7.07
C PHE A 47 -9.73 -1.22 -7.57
N LYS A 48 -9.15 -1.04 -8.77
CA LYS A 48 -8.40 -2.09 -9.47
C LYS A 48 -6.91 -1.79 -9.62
N SER A 49 -6.52 -0.56 -9.88
CA SER A 49 -5.13 -0.20 -10.14
C SER A 49 -4.41 0.09 -8.83
N PHE A 50 -3.39 -0.67 -8.42
CA PHE A 50 -2.55 -0.30 -7.26
C PHE A 50 -1.08 -0.14 -7.62
N ASP A 51 -0.79 -0.25 -8.91
CA ASP A 51 0.54 -0.17 -9.47
C ASP A 51 0.81 1.28 -9.89
N ASP A 52 0.94 2.17 -8.90
CA ASP A 52 1.73 3.38 -9.15
C ASP A 52 3.19 2.91 -9.19
N GLU A 53 3.74 2.81 -10.41
CA GLU A 53 5.12 2.43 -10.69
C GLU A 53 6.06 3.21 -9.76
N ILE A 54 6.87 2.47 -8.99
CA ILE A 54 8.13 3.03 -8.52
C ILE A 54 8.97 3.18 -9.78
N ALA A 55 9.05 4.41 -10.30
CA ALA A 55 10.11 4.75 -11.23
C ALA A 55 11.43 4.40 -10.53
N ASP A 56 12.07 3.34 -11.01
CA ASP A 56 13.43 2.96 -10.67
C ASP A 56 14.33 4.10 -11.19
N GLU A 57 14.50 5.17 -10.41
CA GLU A 57 15.57 6.14 -10.64
C GLU A 57 16.90 5.49 -10.25
N ASN A 58 17.43 4.70 -11.18
CA ASN A 58 18.85 4.40 -11.23
C ASN A 58 19.56 5.56 -11.96
N PRO A 59 20.42 6.36 -11.33
CA PRO A 59 21.11 7.46 -12.00
C PRO A 59 22.32 6.90 -12.73
N GLY A 60 22.18 6.62 -14.03
CA GLY A 60 23.29 6.11 -14.83
C GLY A 60 23.10 6.27 -16.33
N ALA A 61 23.51 7.44 -16.85
CA ALA A 61 23.87 7.73 -18.24
C ALA A 61 22.75 7.58 -19.32
N SER A 62 22.52 8.49 -20.26
CA SER A 62 23.27 9.67 -20.74
C SER A 62 22.44 10.44 -21.78
N ASN A 63 22.68 11.75 -21.81
CA ASN A 63 22.69 12.71 -22.93
C ASN A 63 21.43 13.24 -23.65
N GLU A 64 21.35 14.57 -23.54
CA GLU A 64 21.17 15.59 -24.60
C GLU A 64 19.80 15.77 -25.26
N GLN A 65 19.09 16.85 -24.85
CA GLN A 65 18.67 17.88 -25.80
C GLN A 65 18.26 19.22 -25.12
N GLN A 66 19.18 20.19 -25.24
CA GLN A 66 18.98 21.59 -25.66
C GLN A 66 17.61 22.28 -25.45
N THR A 67 17.56 23.24 -24.53
CA THR A 67 16.77 24.50 -24.66
C THR A 67 17.52 25.63 -23.93
N LYS A 68 18.29 26.45 -24.65
CA LYS A 68 17.98 27.84 -25.04
C LYS A 68 17.49 28.71 -23.87
N GLY A 69 18.46 29.34 -23.20
CA GLY A 69 18.25 30.32 -22.14
C GLY A 69 17.67 31.64 -22.66
N MET A 70 16.89 32.27 -21.79
CA MET A 70 16.38 33.63 -21.93
C MET A 70 16.74 34.34 -20.63
N ASP A 71 17.56 35.38 -20.74
CA ASP A 71 18.00 36.26 -19.67
C ASP A 71 16.82 36.89 -18.91
N LEU A 72 17.02 37.19 -17.62
CA LEU A 72 16.58 38.45 -17.00
C LEU A 72 17.12 38.62 -15.56
N ALA A 73 18.06 39.55 -15.48
CA ALA A 73 18.45 40.47 -14.41
C ALA A 73 17.83 40.36 -12.99
N GLY A 74 18.73 40.40 -12.01
CA GLY A 74 18.47 40.82 -10.62
C GLY A 74 19.79 41.16 -9.93
N ASP A 75 20.02 42.44 -9.66
CA ASP A 75 21.28 43.05 -9.22
C ASP A 75 21.35 43.21 -7.68
N ALA A 76 22.50 42.82 -7.11
CA ALA A 76 23.18 43.26 -5.87
C ALA A 76 22.55 43.07 -4.45
N PRO A 77 23.35 43.16 -3.34
CA PRO A 77 24.81 43.33 -3.22
C PRO A 77 25.57 42.35 -2.26
N ARG A 78 26.86 42.18 -2.60
CA ARG A 78 28.09 42.00 -1.79
C ARG A 78 28.03 41.79 -0.26
N SER A 79 28.79 40.79 0.21
CA SER A 79 29.70 40.92 1.36
C SER A 79 30.94 40.01 1.18
N GLU A 80 32.12 40.60 1.34
CA GLU A 80 33.47 40.00 1.29
C GLU A 80 33.79 39.20 2.56
N LEU A 81 34.57 38.09 2.46
CA LEU A 81 35.87 37.98 3.16
C LEU A 81 36.69 36.71 2.79
N ALA A 82 37.97 36.94 2.51
CA ALA A 82 39.18 36.14 2.79
C ALA A 82 39.45 34.75 2.12
N THR A 83 40.29 34.83 1.08
CA THR A 83 41.61 34.19 0.86
C THR A 83 42.14 33.08 1.80
N GLU A 84 42.52 31.92 1.24
CA GLU A 84 43.87 31.29 1.21
C GLU A 84 43.80 29.92 0.49
N LYS A 85 44.38 29.75 -0.73
CA LYS A 85 45.68 29.08 -1.07
C LYS A 85 45.83 27.69 -0.38
N VAL A 86 46.05 26.55 -1.06
CA VAL A 86 47.24 26.17 -1.86
C VAL A 86 46.99 24.89 -2.73
N GLN A 87 47.59 24.94 -3.93
CA GLN A 87 48.04 23.91 -4.90
C GLN A 87 48.41 22.50 -4.37
N GLN A 88 47.99 21.41 -5.04
CA GLN A 88 48.70 20.65 -6.10
C GLN A 88 49.86 19.77 -5.61
N GLY A 89 49.79 18.45 -5.85
CA GLY A 89 50.92 17.55 -5.61
C GLY A 89 50.64 16.07 -5.83
N ASN A 90 50.93 15.62 -7.05
CA ASN A 90 51.04 14.25 -7.58
C ASN A 90 51.75 13.24 -6.64
N ALA A 91 51.26 12.01 -6.55
CA ALA A 91 52.11 10.82 -6.39
C ALA A 91 51.39 9.54 -6.85
N ILE A 92 51.90 9.00 -7.95
CA ILE A 92 51.63 7.67 -8.49
C ILE A 92 52.35 6.67 -7.58
N SER A 93 51.68 5.59 -7.19
CA SER A 93 52.35 4.36 -6.74
C SER A 93 51.54 3.17 -7.22
N ASP A 94 52.07 2.55 -8.26
CA ASP A 94 51.76 1.19 -8.67
C ASP A 94 51.97 0.24 -7.50
N THR A 95 50.94 -0.53 -7.18
CA THR A 95 51.13 -1.89 -6.68
C THR A 95 50.06 -2.75 -7.33
N ALA A 96 50.49 -3.46 -8.37
CA ALA A 96 49.75 -4.54 -8.97
C ALA A 96 49.37 -5.55 -7.88
N THR A 97 48.08 -5.75 -7.67
CA THR A 97 47.56 -6.99 -7.10
C THR A 97 46.65 -7.58 -8.15
N ASP A 98 47.23 -8.52 -8.89
CA ASP A 98 46.53 -9.54 -9.62
C ASP A 98 45.57 -10.24 -8.65
N GLY A 99 44.28 -10.05 -8.91
CA GLY A 99 43.18 -10.46 -8.04
C GLY A 99 42.02 -10.92 -8.90
N ASN A 100 42.29 -11.95 -9.72
CA ASN A 100 41.37 -12.98 -10.15
C ASN A 100 39.89 -12.54 -10.10
N GLN A 101 39.43 -11.93 -11.18
CA GLN A 101 38.03 -11.58 -11.42
C GLN A 101 37.24 -12.86 -11.70
N GLY A 102 37.16 -13.72 -10.68
CA GLY A 102 36.13 -14.75 -10.59
C GLY A 102 34.82 -14.02 -10.34
N SER A 103 33.94 -14.07 -11.33
CA SER A 103 32.53 -13.71 -11.21
C SER A 103 31.94 -14.48 -10.03
N LEU A 104 32.00 -13.90 -8.84
CA LEU A 104 31.19 -14.34 -7.72
C LEU A 104 29.76 -13.97 -8.14
N ASP A 105 29.03 -14.95 -8.65
CA ASP A 105 27.57 -14.92 -8.65
C ASP A 105 27.18 -14.54 -7.22
N LYS A 106 26.78 -13.28 -7.04
CA LYS A 106 26.48 -12.72 -5.74
C LYS A 106 25.19 -13.38 -5.28
N GLU A 107 25.34 -14.45 -4.49
CA GLU A 107 24.24 -15.24 -3.96
C GLU A 107 23.23 -14.28 -3.29
N ILE A 108 22.00 -14.29 -3.79
CA ILE A 108 20.94 -13.41 -3.30
C ILE A 108 20.64 -13.78 -1.84
N THR A 109 20.66 -12.80 -0.95
CA THR A 109 20.33 -13.03 0.47
C THR A 109 18.83 -12.87 0.73
N LYS A 110 18.35 -13.44 1.84
CA LYS A 110 16.97 -13.28 2.32
C LYS A 110 16.59 -11.81 2.46
N GLU A 111 17.48 -11.00 3.01
CA GLU A 111 17.27 -9.57 3.25
C GLU A 111 17.13 -8.78 1.96
N GLN A 112 17.88 -9.16 0.91
CA GLN A 112 17.74 -8.56 -0.41
C GLN A 112 16.36 -8.85 -1.03
N VAL A 113 15.89 -10.10 -0.93
CA VAL A 113 14.53 -10.44 -1.37
C VAL A 113 13.50 -9.66 -0.56
N ILE A 114 13.60 -9.62 0.77
CA ILE A 114 12.67 -8.83 1.61
C ILE A 114 12.66 -7.35 1.18
N SER A 115 13.84 -6.76 0.98
CA SER A 115 13.98 -5.35 0.61
C SER A 115 13.37 -5.04 -0.76
N LYS A 116 13.36 -6.01 -1.69
CA LYS A 116 12.71 -5.90 -3.00
C LYS A 116 11.17 -5.82 -2.91
N TYR A 117 10.56 -6.52 -1.95
CA TYR A 117 9.09 -6.59 -1.82
C TYR A 117 8.52 -5.61 -0.81
N GLN A 118 9.30 -5.15 0.18
CA GLN A 118 8.82 -4.21 1.19
C GLN A 118 8.20 -2.93 0.59
N PRO A 119 8.81 -2.25 -0.40
CA PRO A 119 8.21 -1.07 -1.01
C PRO A 119 6.85 -1.36 -1.67
N LYS A 120 6.67 -2.54 -2.26
CA LYS A 120 5.41 -2.96 -2.88
C LYS A 120 4.29 -3.08 -1.84
N PHE A 121 4.57 -3.69 -0.69
CA PHE A 121 3.62 -3.76 0.42
C PHE A 121 3.29 -2.39 1.00
N ASN A 122 4.29 -1.52 1.17
CA ASN A 122 4.10 -0.15 1.67
C ASN A 122 3.22 0.68 0.72
N ASN A 123 3.50 0.62 -0.59
CA ASN A 123 2.72 1.32 -1.60
C ASN A 123 1.27 0.83 -1.63
N LEU A 124 1.06 -0.49 -1.61
CA LEU A 124 -0.27 -1.08 -1.53
C LEU A 124 -1.02 -0.61 -0.29
N GLN A 125 -0.36 -0.58 0.88
CA GLN A 125 -0.96 -0.08 2.11
C GLN A 125 -1.34 1.40 2.00
N ASN A 126 -0.43 2.25 1.52
CA ASN A 126 -0.67 3.68 1.38
C ASN A 126 -1.82 3.97 0.41
N ALA A 127 -1.82 3.31 -0.75
CA ALA A 127 -2.90 3.41 -1.74
C ALA A 127 -4.25 2.94 -1.15
N ALA A 128 -4.27 1.81 -0.44
CA ALA A 128 -5.46 1.31 0.22
C ALA A 128 -5.99 2.30 1.28
N LEU A 129 -5.11 2.88 2.10
CA LEU A 129 -5.49 3.85 3.13
C LEU A 129 -6.02 5.15 2.51
N GLY A 130 -5.39 5.67 1.46
CA GLY A 130 -5.85 6.87 0.75
C GLY A 130 -7.22 6.66 0.08
N ARG A 131 -7.45 5.50 -0.53
CA ARG A 131 -8.75 5.14 -1.10
C ARG A 131 -9.83 4.98 -0.04
N LEU A 132 -9.50 4.36 1.08
CA LEU A 132 -10.42 4.23 2.20
C LEU A 132 -10.82 5.59 2.78
N ASP A 133 -9.87 6.54 2.88
CA ASP A 133 -10.15 7.91 3.31
C ASP A 133 -11.06 8.66 2.31
N THR A 134 -10.81 8.48 1.02
CA THR A 134 -11.67 8.99 -0.06
C THR A 134 -13.09 8.46 0.06
N LEU A 135 -13.27 7.14 0.28
CA LEU A 135 -14.58 6.53 0.48
C LEU A 135 -15.30 7.10 1.72
N TYR A 136 -14.58 7.27 2.84
CA TYR A 136 -15.13 7.83 4.06
C TYR A 136 -15.59 9.28 3.87
N THR A 137 -14.75 10.11 3.25
CA THR A 137 -15.06 11.52 2.98
C THR A 137 -16.26 11.66 2.04
N ALA A 138 -16.33 10.83 1.00
CA ALA A 138 -17.48 10.77 0.09
C ALA A 138 -18.77 10.37 0.83
N ALA A 139 -18.71 9.35 1.69
CA ALA A 139 -19.84 8.90 2.49
C ALA A 139 -20.37 9.99 3.42
N ALA A 140 -19.46 10.68 4.13
CA ALA A 140 -19.82 11.77 5.03
C ALA A 140 -20.47 12.95 4.28
N LYS A 141 -19.92 13.32 3.12
CA LYS A 141 -20.46 14.40 2.28
C LYS A 141 -21.86 14.05 1.75
N GLU A 142 -22.04 12.84 1.23
CA GLU A 142 -23.33 12.37 0.70
C GLU A 142 -24.38 12.25 1.80
N TYR A 143 -24.01 11.76 2.98
CA TYR A 143 -24.88 11.76 4.16
C TYR A 143 -25.41 13.16 4.48
N GLU A 144 -24.52 14.14 4.59
CA GLU A 144 -24.89 15.52 4.93
C GLU A 144 -25.76 16.17 3.87
N GLN A 145 -25.49 15.92 2.59
CA GLN A 145 -26.31 16.41 1.48
C GLN A 145 -27.73 15.83 1.52
N LEU A 146 -27.86 14.51 1.65
CA LEU A 146 -29.16 13.83 1.71
C LEU A 146 -29.94 14.20 2.98
N ARG A 147 -29.24 14.40 4.10
CA ARG A 147 -29.83 14.86 5.36
C ARG A 147 -30.45 16.25 5.22
N LYS A 148 -29.71 17.20 4.62
CA LYS A 148 -30.20 18.57 4.37
C LYS A 148 -31.36 18.60 3.38
N ALA A 149 -31.36 17.71 2.39
CA ALA A 149 -32.43 17.59 1.40
C ALA A 149 -33.68 16.84 1.92
N GLY A 150 -33.61 16.19 3.09
CA GLY A 150 -34.71 15.38 3.63
C GLY A 150 -34.93 14.05 2.91
N THR A 151 -34.00 13.62 2.05
CA THR A 151 -34.08 12.40 1.23
C THR A 151 -33.17 11.28 1.71
N LEU A 152 -32.64 11.41 2.94
CA LEU A 152 -31.70 10.46 3.52
C LEU A 152 -32.32 9.06 3.73
N ASN A 153 -31.84 8.11 2.93
CA ASN A 153 -31.98 6.69 3.21
C ASN A 153 -30.67 6.15 3.79
N ARG A 154 -30.61 6.03 5.13
CA ARG A 154 -29.41 5.58 5.85
C ARG A 154 -28.98 4.17 5.45
N SER A 155 -29.94 3.26 5.20
CA SER A 155 -29.64 1.87 4.84
C SER A 155 -29.03 1.79 3.45
N ALA A 156 -29.60 2.50 2.47
CA ALA A 156 -29.08 2.52 1.11
C ALA A 156 -27.67 3.14 1.05
N LEU A 157 -27.46 4.24 1.78
CA LEU A 157 -26.14 4.88 1.88
C LEU A 157 -25.11 3.95 2.53
N ALA A 158 -25.48 3.29 3.64
CA ALA A 158 -24.61 2.33 4.30
C ALA A 158 -24.26 1.16 3.37
N GLN A 159 -25.25 0.57 2.69
CA GLN A 159 -25.04 -0.52 1.74
C GLN A 159 -24.07 -0.12 0.62
N LYS A 160 -24.24 1.08 0.05
CA LYS A 160 -23.34 1.61 -1.00
C LYS A 160 -21.89 1.65 -0.54
N TYR A 161 -21.61 2.24 0.61
CA TYR A 161 -20.23 2.42 1.08
C TYR A 161 -19.63 1.17 1.74
N ILE A 162 -20.45 0.27 2.30
CA ILE A 162 -20.01 -1.07 2.72
C ILE A 162 -19.57 -1.88 1.49
N GLN A 163 -20.34 -1.83 0.40
CA GLN A 163 -19.99 -2.49 -0.84
C GLN A 163 -18.71 -1.90 -1.44
N ALA A 164 -18.55 -0.57 -1.44
CA ALA A 164 -17.31 0.09 -1.87
C ALA A 164 -16.09 -0.36 -1.05
N GLY A 165 -16.22 -0.40 0.29
CA GLY A 165 -15.16 -0.86 1.17
C GLY A 165 -14.81 -2.33 0.94
N THR A 166 -15.81 -3.19 0.71
CA THR A 166 -15.61 -4.62 0.42
C THR A 166 -14.91 -4.83 -0.92
N MET A 167 -15.31 -4.08 -1.95
CA MET A 167 -14.64 -4.11 -3.26
C MET A 167 -13.18 -3.64 -3.15
N LEU A 168 -12.92 -2.55 -2.43
CA LEU A 168 -11.56 -2.06 -2.20
C LEU A 168 -10.73 -3.13 -1.47
N GLU A 169 -11.25 -3.68 -0.38
CA GLU A 169 -10.55 -4.71 0.39
C GLU A 169 -10.24 -5.95 -0.44
N ALA A 170 -11.20 -6.46 -1.22
CA ALA A 170 -10.99 -7.65 -2.04
C ALA A 170 -9.85 -7.47 -3.07
N ASN A 171 -9.75 -6.29 -3.69
CA ASN A 171 -8.67 -6.02 -4.64
C ASN A 171 -7.31 -5.82 -3.94
N VAL A 172 -7.30 -5.19 -2.76
CA VAL A 172 -6.09 -5.08 -1.93
C VAL A 172 -5.62 -6.45 -1.46
N ASP A 173 -6.54 -7.31 -1.00
CA ASP A 173 -6.28 -8.70 -0.62
C ASP A 173 -5.64 -9.45 -1.82
N ASN A 174 -6.23 -9.36 -3.01
CA ASN A 174 -5.70 -10.00 -4.21
C ASN A 174 -4.27 -9.54 -4.53
N GLN A 175 -3.99 -8.22 -4.50
CA GLN A 175 -2.66 -7.70 -4.81
C GLN A 175 -1.64 -8.07 -3.73
N PHE A 176 -2.04 -8.04 -2.45
CA PHE A 176 -1.20 -8.43 -1.34
C PHE A 176 -0.79 -9.90 -1.45
N TYR A 177 -1.76 -10.80 -1.64
CA TYR A 177 -1.48 -12.24 -1.74
C TYR A 177 -0.70 -12.60 -3.00
N SER A 178 -0.96 -11.93 -4.12
CA SER A 178 -0.15 -12.06 -5.33
C SER A 178 1.32 -11.67 -5.08
N THR A 179 1.54 -10.52 -4.45
CA THR A 179 2.89 -10.01 -4.10
C THR A 179 3.59 -10.93 -3.10
N LEU A 180 2.87 -11.43 -2.09
CA LEU A 180 3.39 -12.36 -1.10
C LEU A 180 3.79 -13.70 -1.72
N ASN A 181 2.98 -14.22 -2.64
CA ASN A 181 3.29 -15.46 -3.36
C ASN A 181 4.52 -15.29 -4.26
N ALA A 182 4.67 -14.14 -4.91
CA ALA A 182 5.86 -13.83 -5.70
C ALA A 182 7.12 -13.77 -4.81
N MET A 183 7.03 -13.14 -3.64
CA MET A 183 8.12 -13.12 -2.65
C MET A 183 8.48 -14.54 -2.18
N GLN A 184 7.48 -15.37 -1.88
CA GLN A 184 7.69 -16.75 -1.48
C GLN A 184 8.40 -17.55 -2.58
N ALA A 185 7.93 -17.46 -3.82
CA ALA A 185 8.53 -18.14 -4.96
C ALA A 185 10.00 -17.73 -5.18
N GLU A 186 10.33 -16.45 -5.01
CA GLU A 186 11.71 -15.96 -5.13
C GLU A 186 12.61 -16.47 -3.99
N LEU A 187 12.11 -16.56 -2.75
CA LEU A 187 12.85 -17.18 -1.65
C LEU A 187 13.11 -18.67 -1.93
N GLU A 188 12.09 -19.41 -2.37
CA GLU A 188 12.20 -20.84 -2.68
C GLU A 188 13.17 -21.12 -3.85
N ALA A 189 13.11 -20.31 -4.91
CA ALA A 189 14.01 -20.42 -6.06
C ALA A 189 15.48 -20.23 -5.69
N ASN A 190 15.76 -19.38 -4.68
CA ASN A 190 17.09 -19.12 -4.15
C ASN A 190 17.45 -20.00 -2.94
N LYS A 191 16.61 -21.00 -2.60
CA LYS A 191 16.80 -21.91 -1.45
C LYS A 191 16.92 -21.19 -0.10
N LEU A 192 16.23 -20.04 0.03
CA LEU A 192 16.22 -19.20 1.22
C LEU A 192 15.06 -19.57 2.17
N PRO A 193 15.18 -19.30 3.47
CA PRO A 193 14.10 -19.52 4.44
C PRO A 193 12.84 -18.68 4.15
N THR A 194 11.67 -19.30 4.30
CA THR A 194 10.35 -18.68 4.02
C THR A 194 9.57 -18.28 5.29
N ASP A 195 10.19 -18.33 6.47
CA ASP A 195 9.58 -17.96 7.76
C ASP A 195 8.95 -16.56 7.76
N VAL A 196 9.55 -15.64 7.00
CA VAL A 196 9.06 -14.25 6.85
C VAL A 196 7.66 -14.18 6.22
N ILE A 197 7.28 -15.15 5.37
CA ILE A 197 6.00 -15.16 4.67
C ILE A 197 4.84 -15.26 5.67
N ALA A 198 4.96 -16.14 6.66
CA ALA A 198 3.94 -16.33 7.69
C ALA A 198 3.79 -15.08 8.57
N SER A 199 4.90 -14.46 8.98
CA SER A 199 4.85 -13.23 9.77
C SER A 199 4.26 -12.05 8.99
N THR A 200 4.61 -11.90 7.71
CA THR A 200 4.08 -10.83 6.85
C THR A 200 2.57 -10.99 6.65
N LYS A 201 2.09 -12.22 6.40
CA LYS A 201 0.65 -12.51 6.32
C LYS A 201 -0.07 -12.19 7.62
N ALA A 202 0.47 -12.62 8.76
CA ALA A 202 -0.14 -12.38 10.06
C ALA A 202 -0.24 -10.88 10.38
N ALA A 203 0.83 -10.12 10.12
CA ALA A 203 0.85 -8.66 10.30
C ALA A 203 -0.20 -7.97 9.43
N TYR A 204 -0.35 -8.40 8.17
CA TYR A 204 -1.36 -7.88 7.25
C TYR A 204 -2.80 -8.12 7.74
N GLU A 205 -3.14 -9.36 8.08
CA GLU A 205 -4.48 -9.71 8.55
C GLU A 205 -4.82 -9.02 9.89
N GLN A 206 -3.82 -8.87 10.76
CA GLN A 206 -3.96 -8.11 11.99
C GLN A 206 -4.21 -6.63 11.71
N ALA A 207 -3.47 -6.01 10.81
CA ALA A 207 -3.67 -4.61 10.41
C ALA A 207 -5.07 -4.38 9.83
N LYS A 208 -5.54 -5.30 8.98
CA LYS A 208 -6.89 -5.29 8.39
C LYS A 208 -7.99 -5.36 9.46
N SER A 209 -7.86 -6.33 10.37
CA SER A 209 -8.78 -6.49 11.50
C SER A 209 -8.82 -5.25 12.40
N ASN A 210 -7.65 -4.73 12.78
CA ASN A 210 -7.54 -3.52 13.60
C ASN A 210 -8.20 -2.32 12.92
N LYS A 211 -7.99 -2.14 11.61
CA LYS A 211 -8.59 -1.02 10.85
C LYS A 211 -10.11 -1.13 10.79
N ARG A 212 -10.65 -2.32 10.53
CA ARG A 212 -12.11 -2.56 10.57
C ARG A 212 -12.70 -2.21 11.93
N ALA A 213 -12.07 -2.67 13.02
CA ALA A 213 -12.51 -2.36 14.38
C ALA A 213 -12.48 -0.84 14.66
N GLN A 214 -11.43 -0.14 14.23
CA GLN A 214 -11.34 1.31 14.35
C GLN A 214 -12.47 2.02 13.61
N LEU A 215 -12.75 1.65 12.35
CA LEU A 215 -13.82 2.27 11.57
C LEU A 215 -15.20 2.04 12.20
N LEU A 216 -15.50 0.81 12.61
CA LEU A 216 -16.77 0.49 13.27
C LEU A 216 -16.97 1.27 14.57
N SER A 217 -15.89 1.49 15.32
CA SER A 217 -15.95 2.29 16.55
C SER A 217 -16.30 3.76 16.30
N LYS A 218 -15.88 4.34 15.16
CA LYS A 218 -16.20 5.71 14.77
C LYS A 218 -17.66 5.89 14.34
N VAL A 219 -18.34 4.82 13.93
CA VAL A 219 -19.74 4.87 13.47
C VAL A 219 -20.72 4.73 14.64
N ARG A 220 -20.29 4.12 15.76
CA ARG A 220 -21.15 3.86 16.93
C ARG A 220 -21.20 5.04 17.91
N ASN A 221 -20.22 5.93 17.89
CA ASN A 221 -20.12 7.10 18.77
C ASN A 221 -20.57 8.36 18.04
#